data_AF-A0A382JP66-F1
#
_entry.id   AF-A0A382JP66-F1
#
_cell.length_a   1.000
_cell.length_b   1.000
_cell.length_c   1.000
_cell.angle_alpha   90.00
_cell.angle_beta   90.00
_cell.angle_gamma   90.00
#
_symmetry.space_group_name_H-M   'P 1'
#
loop_
_entity.id
_entity.type
_entity.pdbx_description
1 polymer ?
#
loop_
_entity_poly.entity_id
_entity_poly.type
_entity_poly.pdbx_seq_one_letter_code
_entity_poly.pdbx_strand_id
1 'polypeptide(L)'
;MLKTLEDLINIIRDRKNSSPDKSYTKKLLEDKSLSTEKVKEEIAELIEAVENDSNKIHEAADVLYHLVVYLEANGVKIEDVMEELNKRKK
;
A
#
# COMPACT_ATOMS: atom_id res chain seq x y z
N MET A 1 -14.12 -11.44 -0.06
CA MET A 1 -12.72 -11.66 0.36
C MET A 1 -11.87 -10.39 0.26
N LEU A 2 -12.09 -9.49 -0.71
CA LEU A 2 -11.30 -8.25 -0.84
C LEU A 2 -11.91 -7.01 -0.16
N LYS A 3 -13.07 -7.13 0.49
CA LYS A 3 -13.77 -6.01 1.14
C LYS A 3 -12.85 -5.20 2.08
N THR A 4 -12.01 -5.85 2.88
CA THR A 4 -11.06 -5.17 3.77
C THR A 4 -10.08 -4.28 2.99
N LEU A 5 -9.59 -4.74 1.84
CA LEU A 5 -8.68 -3.97 1.00
C LEU A 5 -9.41 -2.80 0.32
N GLU A 6 -10.64 -3.03 -0.17
CA GLU A 6 -11.51 -1.98 -0.72
C GLU A 6 -11.80 -0.87 0.31
N ASP A 7 -12.19 -1.26 1.53
CA ASP A 7 -12.42 -0.33 2.63
C ASP A 7 -11.14 0.45 2.97
N LEU A 8 -9.98 -0.20 2.97
CA LEU A 8 -8.68 0.43 3.20
C LEU A 8 -8.31 1.44 2.11
N ILE A 9 -8.53 1.10 0.84
CA ILE A 9 -8.32 2.01 -0.29
C ILE A 9 -9.18 3.27 -0.13
N ASN A 10 -10.46 3.11 0.24
CA ASN A 10 -11.37 4.23 0.47
C ASN A 10 -10.88 5.11 1.62
N ILE A 11 -10.46 4.51 2.74
CA ILE A 11 -9.87 5.24 3.87
C ILE A 11 -8.61 6.01 3.45
N ILE A 12 -7.72 5.40 2.66
CA ILE A 12 -6.50 6.06 2.16
C ILE A 12 -6.88 7.27 1.28
N ARG A 13 -7.88 7.14 0.41
CA ARG A 13 -8.39 8.22 -0.43
C ARG A 13 -9.01 9.34 0.39
N ASP A 14 -9.82 9.01 1.40
CA ASP A 14 -10.43 10.00 2.30
C ASP A 14 -9.37 10.79 3.08
N ARG A 15 -8.29 10.11 3.48
CA ARG A 15 -7.15 10.73 4.16
C ARG A 15 -6.42 11.76 3.30
N LYS A 16 -6.58 11.78 1.96
CA LYS A 16 -6.05 12.86 1.09
C LYS A 16 -6.57 14.24 1.47
N ASN A 17 -7.79 14.32 2.02
CA ASN A 17 -8.43 15.59 2.43
C ASN A 17 -8.23 15.90 3.92
N SER A 18 -7.53 15.04 4.66
CA SER A 18 -7.21 15.25 6.08
C SER A 18 -5.96 16.12 6.27
N SER A 19 -5.74 16.64 7.48
CA SER A 19 -4.53 17.39 7.82
C SER A 19 -3.32 16.45 8.01
N PRO A 20 -2.12 16.78 7.46
CA PRO A 20 -0.92 15.93 7.55
C PRO A 20 -0.47 15.64 8.99
N ASP A 21 -0.59 16.62 9.89
CA ASP A 21 -0.20 16.50 11.30
C ASP A 21 -1.04 15.48 12.08
N LYS A 22 -2.19 15.09 11.53
CA LYS A 22 -3.13 14.16 12.15
C LYS A 22 -3.12 12.77 11.50
N SER A 23 -2.43 12.59 10.37
CA SER A 23 -2.47 11.34 9.61
C SER A 23 -1.14 11.00 8.96
N TYR A 24 -0.53 9.90 9.43
CA TYR A 24 0.65 9.32 8.80
C TYR A 24 0.43 8.99 7.32
N THR A 25 -0.76 8.49 6.95
CA THR A 25 -1.11 8.24 5.55
C THR A 25 -1.10 9.51 4.71
N LYS A 26 -1.59 10.65 5.24
CA LYS A 26 -1.56 11.92 4.53
C LYS A 26 -0.12 12.37 4.25
N LYS A 27 0.79 12.21 5.23
CA LYS A 27 2.21 12.45 5.02
C LYS A 27 2.79 11.59 3.89
N LEU A 28 2.50 10.29 3.89
CA LEU A 28 2.94 9.38 2.82
C LEU A 28 2.36 9.73 1.44
N LEU A 29 1.12 10.22 1.39
CA LEU A 29 0.44 10.63 0.16
C LEU A 29 1.03 11.91 -0.43
N GLU A 30 1.54 12.82 0.41
CA GLU A 30 2.17 14.08 -0.01
C GLU A 30 3.67 13.91 -0.30
N ASP A 31 4.36 13.09 0.49
CA ASP A 31 5.78 12.80 0.34
C ASP A 31 6.01 11.50 -0.44
N LYS A 32 6.20 11.67 -1.75
CA LYS A 32 6.48 10.57 -2.69
C LYS A 32 7.81 9.87 -2.41
N SER A 33 8.79 10.56 -1.84
CA SER A 33 10.08 9.97 -1.49
C SER A 33 9.87 9.01 -0.32
N LEU A 34 9.20 9.48 0.72
CA LEU A 34 8.90 8.68 1.91
C LEU A 34 8.06 7.44 1.59
N SER A 35 7.02 7.59 0.74
CA SER A 35 6.23 6.41 0.32
C SER A 35 7.06 5.42 -0.52
N THR A 36 7.99 5.90 -1.35
CA THR A 36 8.91 5.02 -2.08
C THR A 36 9.86 4.28 -1.14
N GLU A 37 10.41 4.96 -0.14
CA GLU A 37 11.31 4.37 0.87
C GLU A 37 10.59 3.27 1.64
N LYS A 38 9.37 3.55 2.13
CA LYS A 38 8.55 2.55 2.82
C LYS A 38 8.27 1.33 1.95
N VAL A 39 7.84 1.50 0.69
CA VAL A 39 7.60 0.33 -0.18
C VAL A 39 8.85 -0.56 -0.31
N LYS A 40 10.05 0.03 -0.40
CA LYS A 40 11.29 -0.75 -0.48
C LYS A 40 11.62 -1.47 0.84
N GLU A 41 11.43 -0.79 1.96
CA GLU A 41 11.63 -1.33 3.31
C GLU A 41 10.72 -2.53 3.56
N GLU A 42 9.41 -2.36 3.38
CA GLU A 42 8.42 -3.41 3.66
C GLU A 42 8.61 -4.65 2.78
N ILE A 43 9.03 -4.46 1.52
CA ILE A 43 9.35 -5.59 0.63
C ILE A 43 10.57 -6.35 1.16
N ALA A 44 11.59 -5.64 1.64
CA ALA A 44 12.78 -6.27 2.22
C ALA A 44 12.43 -7.03 3.51
N GLU A 45 11.63 -6.43 4.39
CA GLU A 45 11.15 -7.04 5.63
C GLU A 45 10.27 -8.27 5.36
N LEU A 46 9.39 -8.21 4.35
CA LEU A 46 8.60 -9.37 3.94
C LEU A 46 9.48 -10.52 3.44
N ILE A 47 10.50 -10.23 2.63
CA ILE A 47 11.44 -11.26 2.15
C ILE A 47 12.14 -11.92 3.35
N GLU A 48 12.71 -11.12 4.25
CA GLU A 48 13.38 -11.62 5.46
C GLU A 48 12.41 -12.43 6.35
N ALA A 49 11.19 -11.96 6.53
CA ALA A 49 10.19 -12.64 7.35
C ALA A 49 9.73 -13.96 6.76
N VAL A 50 9.69 -14.09 5.43
CA VAL A 50 9.42 -15.36 4.75
C VAL A 50 10.59 -16.31 4.87
N GLU A 51 11.83 -15.83 4.67
CA GLU A 51 13.05 -16.65 4.78
C GLU A 51 13.25 -17.20 6.19
N ASN A 52 12.91 -16.41 7.21
CA ASN A 52 13.05 -16.78 8.61
C ASN A 52 11.78 -17.41 9.22
N ASP A 53 10.74 -17.67 8.43
CA ASP A 53 9.43 -18.18 8.87
C ASP A 53 8.81 -17.38 10.05
N SER A 54 9.02 -16.07 10.06
CA SER A 54 8.59 -15.17 11.14
C SER A 54 7.29 -14.43 10.78
N ASN A 55 7.16 -13.13 11.09
CA ASN A 55 5.96 -12.29 11.01
C ASN A 55 5.43 -12.03 9.57
N LYS A 56 5.64 -12.94 8.62
CA LYS A 56 5.30 -12.83 7.19
C LYS A 56 3.89 -12.31 6.87
N ILE A 57 2.89 -12.58 7.72
CA ILE A 57 1.52 -12.08 7.52
C ILE A 57 1.45 -10.57 7.78
N HIS A 58 2.17 -10.08 8.79
CA HIS A 58 2.24 -8.66 9.14
C HIS A 58 2.92 -7.88 8.02
N GLU A 59 4.13 -8.32 7.62
CA GLU A 59 4.90 -7.65 6.57
C GLU A 59 4.17 -7.68 5.22
N ALA A 60 3.44 -8.77 4.91
CA ALA A 60 2.63 -8.82 3.70
C ALA A 60 1.48 -7.80 3.72
N ALA A 61 0.89 -7.55 4.89
CA ALA A 61 -0.14 -6.53 5.05
C ALA A 61 0.45 -5.12 4.88
N ASP A 62 1.64 -4.87 5.42
CA ASP A 62 2.30 -3.57 5.34
C ASP A 62 2.79 -3.27 3.91
N VAL A 63 3.32 -4.26 3.19
CA VAL A 63 3.59 -4.16 1.75
C VAL A 63 2.33 -3.73 0.99
N LEU A 64 1.19 -4.39 1.23
CA LEU A 64 -0.05 -4.05 0.53
C LEU A 64 -0.52 -2.63 0.87
N TYR A 65 -0.46 -2.23 2.14
CA TYR A 65 -0.85 -0.89 2.57
C TYR A 65 0.05 0.18 1.92
N HIS A 66 1.37 0.05 2.05
CA HIS A 66 2.33 1.02 1.53
C HIS A 66 2.32 1.07 0.01
N LEU A 67 2.12 -0.06 -0.67
CA LEU A 67 1.96 -0.10 -2.12
C LEU A 67 0.71 0.67 -2.57
N VAL A 68 -0.44 0.46 -1.94
CA VAL A 68 -1.67 1.21 -2.28
C VAL A 68 -1.48 2.71 -2.06
N VAL A 69 -0.86 3.11 -0.94
CA VAL A 69 -0.57 4.53 -0.67
C VAL A 69 0.36 5.12 -1.74
N TYR A 70 1.42 4.41 -2.11
CA TYR A 70 2.36 4.85 -3.14
C TYR A 70 1.70 5.01 -4.52
N LEU A 71 0.85 4.06 -4.92
CA LEU A 71 0.08 4.13 -6.17
C LEU A 71 -0.85 5.35 -6.17
N GLU A 72 -1.60 5.53 -5.09
CA GLU A 72 -2.53 6.66 -4.92
C GLU A 72 -1.84 8.02 -4.86
N ALA A 73 -0.63 8.10 -4.30
CA ALA A 73 0.23 9.29 -4.30
C ALA A 73 0.73 9.64 -5.72
N ASN A 74 0.85 8.64 -6.59
CA ASN A 74 1.30 8.78 -7.97
C ASN A 74 0.17 8.79 -9.01
N GLY A 75 -1.08 8.85 -8.56
CA GLY A 75 -2.24 8.90 -9.46
C GLY A 75 -2.50 7.60 -10.21
N VAL A 76 -1.90 6.49 -9.78
CA VAL A 76 -2.17 5.15 -10.32
C VAL A 76 -3.32 4.56 -9.52
N LYS A 77 -4.45 4.31 -10.20
CA LYS A 77 -5.63 3.73 -9.55
C LYS A 77 -5.47 2.23 -9.39
N ILE A 78 -5.82 1.72 -8.23
CA ILE A 78 -5.79 0.28 -7.96
C ILE A 78 -6.76 -0.48 -8.87
N GLU A 79 -7.85 0.17 -9.30
CA GLU A 79 -8.79 -0.39 -10.28
C GLU A 79 -8.10 -0.73 -11.59
N ASP A 80 -7.23 0.15 -12.11
CA ASP A 80 -6.47 -0.09 -13.34
C ASP A 80 -5.50 -1.27 -13.18
N VAL A 81 -4.87 -1.39 -12.00
CA VAL A 81 -4.00 -2.53 -11.66
C VAL A 81 -4.80 -3.83 -11.61
N MET A 82 -6.02 -3.80 -11.06
CA MET A 82 -6.90 -4.97 -10.99
C MET A 82 -7.39 -5.42 -12.37
N GLU A 83 -7.68 -4.49 -13.27
CA GLU A 83 -7.97 -4.80 -14.68
C GLU A 83 -6.79 -5.50 -15.35
N GLU A 84 -5.57 -5.01 -15.11
CA GLU A 84 -4.36 -5.62 -15.65
C GLU A 84 -4.12 -7.02 -15.07
N LEU A 85 -4.28 -7.20 -13.76
CA LEU A 85 -4.21 -8.52 -13.13
C LEU A 85 -5.26 -9.48 -13.66
N ASN A 86 -6.47 -8.99 -13.97
CA ASN A 86 -7.53 -9.81 -14.53
C ASN A 86 -7.15 -10.38 -15.91
N LYS A 87 -6.37 -9.65 -16.71
CA LYS A 87 -5.85 -10.16 -18.00
C LYS A 87 -4.87 -11.32 -17.83
N ARG A 88 -4.19 -11.43 -16.69
CA ARG A 88 -3.22 -12.50 -16.36
C ARG A 88 -3.86 -13.79 -15.87
N LYS A 89 -5.17 -13.80 -15.60
CA LYS A 89 -5.93 -15.00 -15.18
C LYS A 89 -6.31 -15.92 -16.35
N LYS A 90 -5.83 -15.62 -17.56
CA LYS A 90 -6.07 -16.42 -18.77
C LYS A 90 -5.11 -17.58 -18.86
#